data_AF-L9XJH6-F1
#
_entry.id   AF-L9XJH6-F1
#
_cell.length_a   1.000
_cell.length_b   1.000
_cell.length_c   1.000
_cell.angle_alpha   90.00
_cell.angle_beta   90.00
_cell.angle_gamma   90.00
#
_symmetry.space_group_name_H-M   'P 1'
#
loop_
_entity.id
_entity.type
_entity.pdbx_description
1 polymer ?
#
loop_
_entity_poly.entity_id
_entity_poly.type
_entity_poly.pdbx_seq_one_letter_code
_entity_poly.pdbx_strand_id
1 'polypeptide(L)' 'MASDRRTVWEYETVRPPRAATMEEASDPKELLNELGQDGWELVSTVEYTGGGTKFLVFKRPAEGEGDG' A
#
# COMPACT_ATOMS: atom_id res chain seq x y z
N MET A 1 -17.08 25.26 15.61
CA MET A 1 -15.97 24.38 16.02
C MET A 1 -15.84 23.36 14.90
N ALA A 2 -14.92 23.57 13.95
CA ALA A 2 -14.62 22.58 12.95
C ALA A 2 -14.04 21.38 13.71
N SER A 3 -14.78 20.28 13.77
CA SER A 3 -14.17 19.02 14.19
C SER A 3 -12.99 18.84 13.25
N ASP A 4 -11.79 18.89 13.81
CA ASP A 4 -10.59 18.32 13.24
C ASP A 4 -10.90 16.82 13.10
N ARG A 5 -11.73 16.46 12.12
CA ARG A 5 -11.97 15.08 11.69
C ARG A 5 -10.64 14.69 11.09
N ARG A 6 -9.68 14.35 11.97
CA ARG A 6 -8.38 13.86 11.56
C ARG A 6 -8.70 12.67 10.70
N THR A 7 -8.49 12.80 9.40
CA THR A 7 -8.65 11.69 8.48
C THR A 7 -7.84 10.55 9.06
N VAL A 8 -8.54 9.53 9.55
CA VAL A 8 -7.90 8.35 10.10
C VAL A 8 -7.41 7.58 8.89
N TRP A 9 -6.12 7.29 8.85
CA TRP A 9 -5.52 6.58 7.74
C TRP A 9 -5.23 5.16 8.19
N GLU A 10 -5.72 4.19 7.42
CA GLU A 10 -5.27 2.81 7.51
C GLU A 10 -4.04 2.65 6.62
N TYR A 11 -3.04 1.91 7.12
CA TYR A 11 -1.82 1.62 6.38
C TYR A 11 -1.66 0.10 6.25
N GLU A 12 -1.39 -0.36 5.04
CA GLU A 12 -1.18 -1.78 4.73
C GLU A 12 0.19 -1.95 4.08
N THR A 13 0.94 -2.96 4.52
CA THR A 13 2.27 -3.26 3.96
C THR A 13 2.23 -4.59 3.22
N VAL A 14 2.38 -4.55 1.90
CA VAL A 14 2.32 -5.75 1.07
C VAL A 14 3.71 -6.07 0.55
N ARG A 15 4.09 -7.34 0.62
CA ARG A 15 5.34 -7.80 0.00
C ARG A 15 5.05 -8.08 -1.47
N PRO A 16 5.76 -7.44 -2.42
CA PRO A 16 5.63 -7.83 -3.81
C PRO A 16 6.02 -9.31 -3.93
N PRO A 17 5.33 -10.09 -4.78
CA PRO A 17 5.67 -11.49 -5.00
C PRO A 17 7.13 -11.56 -5.44
N ARG A 18 7.94 -12.28 -4.65
CA ARG A 18 9.32 -12.57 -4.99
C ARG A 18 9.32 -13.92 -5.67
N ALA A 19 9.52 -13.95 -6.98
CA ALA A 19 9.93 -15.19 -7.62
C ALA A 19 11.20 -15.67 -6.90
N ALA A 20 11.16 -16.89 -6.37
CA ALA A 20 12.24 -17.46 -5.55
C ALA A 20 13.54 -17.73 -6.36
N THR A 21 13.52 -17.39 -7.65
CA THR A 21 14.57 -17.62 -8.63
C THR A 21 14.76 -16.32 -9.41
N MET A 22 15.98 -16.07 -9.89
CA MET A 22 16.37 -14.92 -10.71
C MET A 22 15.68 -14.91 -12.10
N GLU A 23 14.36 -14.98 -12.13
CA GLU A 23 13.53 -14.72 -13.29
C GLU A 23 12.59 -13.57 -12.90
N GLU A 24 12.57 -12.56 -13.76
CA GLU A 24 11.85 -11.30 -13.71
C GLU A 24 10.81 -11.22 -12.59
N ALA A 25 10.99 -10.25 -11.69
CA ALA A 25 9.98 -9.88 -10.71
C ALA A 25 8.63 -9.80 -11.42
N SER A 26 7.72 -10.75 -11.15
CA SER A 26 6.38 -10.69 -11.73
C SER A 26 5.81 -9.32 -11.42
N ASP A 27 5.46 -8.59 -12.49
CA ASP A 27 5.01 -7.22 -12.40
C ASP A 27 3.99 -7.09 -11.25
N PRO A 28 4.26 -6.31 -10.19
CA PRO A 28 3.30 -6.14 -9.09
C PRO A 28 2.06 -5.35 -9.54
N LYS A 29 1.90 -5.10 -10.83
CA LYS A 29 0.82 -4.36 -11.47
C LYS A 29 -0.54 -4.95 -11.11
N GLU A 30 -0.73 -6.28 -11.14
CA GLU A 30 -2.02 -6.88 -10.81
C GLU A 30 -2.41 -6.57 -9.37
N LEU A 31 -1.51 -6.85 -8.42
CA LEU A 31 -1.68 -6.52 -7.01
C LEU A 31 -1.93 -5.02 -6.77
N LEU A 32 -1.21 -4.14 -7.48
CA LEU A 32 -1.40 -2.69 -7.40
C LEU A 32 -2.78 -2.26 -7.91
N ASN A 33 -3.28 -2.89 -8.98
CA ASN A 33 -4.61 -2.61 -9.50
C ASN A 33 -5.71 -3.13 -8.58
N GLU A 34 -5.56 -4.32 -8.00
CA GLU A 34 -6.49 -4.86 -7.00
C GLU A 34 -6.58 -3.95 -5.78
N LEU A 35 -5.43 -3.57 -5.21
CA LEU A 35 -5.37 -2.63 -4.08
C LEU A 35 -5.96 -1.26 -4.45
N GLY A 36 -5.67 -0.75 -5.65
CA GLY A 36 -6.26 0.48 -6.16
C GLY A 36 -7.78 0.41 -6.30
N GLN A 37 -8.35 -0.74 -6.67
CA GLN A 37 -9.80 -0.96 -6.70
C GLN A 37 -10.42 -0.98 -5.30
N ASP A 38 -9.70 -1.50 -4.30
CA ASP A 38 -10.09 -1.46 -2.88
C ASP A 38 -9.93 -0.06 -2.23
N GLY A 39 -9.41 0.94 -2.97
CA GLY A 39 -9.20 2.30 -2.48
C GLY A 39 -7.86 2.53 -1.78
N TRP A 40 -6.91 1.61 -1.92
CA TRP A 40 -5.56 1.76 -1.40
C TRP A 40 -4.67 2.56 -2.36
N GLU A 41 -4.01 3.58 -1.82
CA GLU A 41 -3.04 4.42 -2.53
C GLU A 41 -1.61 4.03 -2.13
N LEU A 42 -0.76 3.70 -3.11
CA LEU A 42 0.67 3.45 -2.88
C LEU A 42 1.34 4.75 -2.45
N VAL A 43 1.90 4.78 -1.24
CA VAL A 43 2.55 5.97 -0.68
C VAL A 43 4.06 5.88 -0.63
N SER A 44 4.59 4.68 -0.42
CA SER A 44 6.02 4.50 -0.23
C SER A 44 6.43 3.05 -0.46
N THR A 45 7.72 2.83 -0.63
CA THR A 45 8.32 1.51 -0.77
C THR A 45 9.47 1.38 0.20
N VAL A 46 9.48 0.31 1.00
CA VAL A 46 10.54 0.04 1.97
C VAL A 46 11.51 -0.96 1.38
N GLU A 47 12.74 -0.49 1.17
CA GLU A 47 13.87 -1.25 0.66
C GLU A 47 14.84 -1.56 1.79
N TYR A 48 15.46 -2.74 1.78
CA TYR A 48 16.53 -3.02 2.75
C TYR A 48 17.83 -2.43 2.24
N THR A 49 18.66 -1.94 3.16
CA THR A 49 20.07 -1.61 2.92
C THR A 49 20.79 -2.88 2.44
N GLY A 50 20.92 -3.05 1.12
CA GLY A 50 21.46 -4.26 0.51
C GLY A 50 20.87 -4.64 -0.85
N GLY A 51 19.80 -3.95 -1.30
CA GLY A 51 19.23 -4.10 -2.64
C GLY A 51 18.00 -5.00 -2.66
N GLY A 52 16.87 -4.41 -3.09
CA GLY A 52 15.61 -5.10 -3.34
C GLY A 52 14.45 -4.56 -2.50
N THR A 53 13.38 -4.15 -3.19
CA THR A 53 12.13 -3.71 -2.59
C THR A 53 11.50 -4.86 -1.81
N LYS A 54 11.29 -4.65 -0.50
CA LYS A 54 10.72 -5.67 0.39
C LYS A 54 9.25 -5.44 0.65
N PHE A 55 8.82 -4.19 0.77
CA PHE A 55 7.45 -3.85 1.07
C PHE A 55 6.99 -2.64 0.26
N LEU A 56 5.75 -2.71 -0.18
CA LEU A 56 4.98 -1.60 -0.71
C LEU A 56 4.04 -1.15 0.41
N VAL A 57 4.10 0.13 0.74
CA VAL A 57 3.27 0.75 1.78
C VAL A 57 2.11 1.44 1.09
N PHE A 58 0.91 1.05 1.45
CA PHE A 58 -0.32 1.65 0.99
C PHE A 58 -1.00 2.38 2.14
N LYS A 59 -1.77 3.42 1.80
CA LYS A 59 -2.71 4.04 2.73
C LYS A 59 -4.11 4.04 2.13
N ARG A 60 -5.13 3.99 2.96
CA ARG A 60 -6.50 4.35 2.57
C ARG A 60 -7.14 5.16 3.70
N PRO A 61 -8.12 6.03 3.40
CA PRO A 61 -8.92 6.64 4.45
C PRO A 61 -9.72 5.54 5.15
N ALA A 62 -9.62 5.45 6.48
CA ALA A 62 -10.47 4.56 7.26
C ALA A 62 -11.91 5.03 7.08
N GLU A 63 -12.81 4.14 6.65
CA GLU A 63 -14.23 4.45 6.55
C GLU A 63 -14.79 4.54 7.98
N GLY A 64 -14.66 5.74 8.55
CA GLY A 64 -14.92 6.01 9.95
C GLY A 64 -14.74 7.49 10.21
N GLU A 65 -15.88 8.19 10.29
CA GLU A 65 -16.02 9.60 10.66
C GLU A 65 -15.99 10.61 9.50
N GLY A 66 -16.79 10.32 8.48
CA GLY A 66 -17.26 11.31 7.53
C GLY A 66 -18.64 10.94 7.00
N ASP A 67 -19.68 11.36 7.74
CA ASP A 67 -21.09 11.39 7.35
C ASP A 67 -21.91 10.08 7.50
N GLY A 68 -22.75 10.10 8.55
CA GLY A 68 -23.94 9.29 8.78
C GLY A 68 -24.84 10.02 9.77
#